data_AF-A0A932IM01-F1
#
_entry.id   AF-A0A932IM01-F1
#
_cell.length_a   1.000
_cell.length_b   1.000
_cell.length_c   1.000
_cell.angle_alpha   90.00
_cell.angle_beta   90.00
_cell.angle_gamma   90.00
#
_symmetry.space_group_name_H-M   'P 1'
#
loop_
_entity.id
_entity.type
_entity.pdbx_description
1 polymer ?
#
loop_
_entity_poly.entity_id
_entity_poly.type
_entity_poly.pdbx_seq_one_letter_code
_entity_poly.pdbx_strand_id
1 'polypeptide(L)'
;MHFRFQSFAPVLASACAAASIAQPVSAEAPKEDSGRARLLVVPSAPLGGVGAVQEKRVSKAIADQMATSSAFDVVTDKDKVADKVDGKKGAPKVSTASKRIEAADAVRQEGTDLLTEGKASEALDKLRDAIALYSKAYLELVDYGKLADAYATAAEAAFHAKAGEGVVVGLLEDGLAIQPTLVVNSRKKDNAPLVELLVKTRARLDARPKGSVTIEGPATPGVEVFVDGVKLTGLPGKAENLLPGTHYAQIRGEGIVPWGTVVKLNGREIKVQAKIVAIKAEEQKVEVPLTIAAMADCARTGMFYLPICKTPAAKLSRQTGANYLLFSALKPDRFGRITAHPYLMEISSMATVSLKPIELAADLGDLNRRTADLEGDVSAAVQSFPKARALSKLPAAYTSK
;
A
#
# COMPACT_ATOMS: atom_id res chain seq x y z
N MET A 1 63.65 16.10 -26.56
CA MET A 1 64.36 14.89 -27.00
C MET A 1 64.18 13.82 -25.93
N HIS A 2 63.48 12.73 -26.29
CA HIS A 2 63.49 11.37 -25.72
C HIS A 2 63.68 11.19 -24.20
N PHE A 3 62.58 10.92 -23.49
CA PHE A 3 62.60 10.18 -22.22
C PHE A 3 61.79 8.89 -22.35
N ARG A 4 62.42 7.78 -21.94
CA ARG A 4 61.98 6.38 -22.03
C ARG A 4 60.78 6.09 -21.11
N PHE A 5 59.84 5.31 -21.64
CA PHE A 5 58.77 4.63 -20.89
C PHE A 5 59.35 3.55 -19.96
N GLN A 6 58.97 3.55 -18.68
CA GLN A 6 59.08 2.41 -17.78
C GLN A 6 57.72 1.72 -17.67
N SER A 7 57.72 0.41 -17.94
CA SER A 7 56.59 -0.50 -17.83
C SER A 7 56.46 -0.99 -16.37
N PHE A 8 55.30 -0.78 -15.75
CA PHE A 8 54.91 -1.43 -14.50
C PHE A 8 53.88 -2.53 -14.79
N ALA A 9 54.20 -3.75 -14.37
CA ALA A 9 53.28 -4.87 -14.31
C ALA A 9 52.43 -4.79 -13.02
N PRO A 10 51.15 -5.23 -13.02
CA PRO A 10 50.44 -5.49 -11.79
C PRO A 10 50.48 -6.98 -11.42
N VAL A 11 50.76 -7.17 -10.12
CA VAL A 11 50.81 -8.40 -9.34
C VAL A 11 49.39 -8.95 -9.12
N LEU A 12 49.24 -10.26 -9.33
CA LEU A 12 48.07 -11.05 -8.92
C LEU A 12 47.97 -11.09 -7.39
N ALA A 13 46.84 -10.64 -6.84
CA ALA A 13 46.45 -10.91 -5.46
C ALA A 13 45.15 -11.72 -5.44
N SER A 14 45.28 -12.93 -4.90
CA SER A 14 44.26 -13.96 -4.75
C SER A 14 43.29 -13.60 -3.62
N ALA A 15 41.98 -13.59 -3.91
CA ALA A 15 40.94 -13.39 -2.91
C ALA A 15 40.31 -14.75 -2.55
N CYS A 16 40.49 -15.17 -1.29
CA CYS A 16 39.73 -16.26 -0.68
C CYS A 16 38.30 -15.80 -0.41
N ALA A 17 37.33 -16.38 -1.11
CA ALA A 17 35.91 -16.26 -0.80
C ALA A 17 35.44 -17.46 0.03
N ALA A 18 35.03 -17.22 1.26
CA ALA A 18 34.34 -18.20 2.09
C ALA A 18 32.88 -18.32 1.64
N ALA A 19 32.51 -19.50 1.14
CA ALA A 19 31.14 -19.82 0.77
C ALA A 19 30.31 -20.11 2.03
N SER A 20 29.30 -19.26 2.29
CA SER A 20 28.24 -19.55 3.25
C SER A 20 27.02 -20.00 2.47
N ILE A 21 26.61 -21.25 2.68
CA ILE A 21 25.47 -21.89 2.00
C ILE A 21 24.20 -21.39 2.68
N ALA A 22 23.55 -20.39 2.07
CA ALA A 22 22.19 -20.01 2.40
C ALA A 22 21.23 -20.82 1.52
N GLN A 23 20.31 -21.55 2.15
CA GLN A 23 19.22 -22.24 1.44
C GLN A 23 18.30 -21.21 0.77
N PRO A 24 17.89 -21.41 -0.49
CA PRO A 24 16.93 -20.53 -1.14
C PRO A 24 15.55 -20.73 -0.52
N VAL A 25 15.08 -19.73 0.22
CA VAL A 25 13.66 -19.57 0.51
C VAL A 25 13.00 -19.29 -0.83
N SER A 26 12.22 -20.25 -1.31
CA SER A 26 11.49 -20.18 -2.58
C SER A 26 10.38 -19.13 -2.46
N ALA A 27 10.74 -17.86 -2.62
CA ALA A 27 9.79 -16.80 -2.93
C ALA A 27 9.35 -16.99 -4.38
N GLU A 28 8.07 -17.27 -4.57
CA GLU A 28 7.43 -17.30 -5.89
C GLU A 28 7.67 -15.94 -6.55
N ALA A 29 8.52 -15.92 -7.58
CA ALA A 29 8.87 -14.70 -8.28
C ALA A 29 7.60 -14.05 -8.83
N PRO A 30 7.47 -12.71 -8.74
CA PRO A 30 6.37 -12.01 -9.41
C PRO A 30 6.40 -12.39 -10.88
N LYS A 31 5.27 -12.92 -11.40
CA LYS A 31 5.12 -13.30 -12.81
C LYS A 31 5.60 -12.12 -13.66
N GLU A 32 6.73 -12.34 -14.33
CA GLU A 32 7.34 -11.41 -15.25
C GLU A 32 6.28 -11.04 -16.30
N ASP A 33 6.02 -9.75 -16.47
CA ASP A 33 5.02 -9.24 -17.40
C ASP A 33 5.43 -9.70 -18.80
N SER A 34 4.73 -10.71 -19.33
CA SER A 34 5.14 -11.46 -20.53
C SER A 34 5.21 -10.62 -21.81
N GLY A 35 4.97 -9.30 -21.72
CA GLY A 35 4.90 -8.36 -22.84
C GLY A 35 3.71 -8.61 -23.76
N ARG A 36 2.89 -9.63 -23.48
CA ARG A 36 1.70 -10.00 -24.25
C ARG A 36 0.52 -9.16 -23.80
N ALA A 37 -0.30 -8.74 -24.76
CA ALA A 37 -1.50 -8.00 -24.43
C ALA A 37 -2.54 -8.92 -23.79
N ARG A 38 -3.10 -8.53 -22.64
CA ARG A 38 -4.16 -9.29 -21.99
C ARG A 38 -5.49 -9.01 -22.69
N LEU A 39 -6.07 -10.03 -23.29
CA LEU A 39 -7.24 -9.91 -24.16
C LEU A 39 -8.42 -10.69 -23.58
N LEU A 40 -9.58 -10.05 -23.46
CA LEU A 40 -10.82 -10.73 -23.12
C LEU A 40 -11.71 -10.84 -24.37
N VAL A 41 -12.05 -12.07 -24.76
CA VAL A 41 -12.90 -12.33 -25.92
C VAL A 41 -14.35 -12.47 -25.47
N VAL A 42 -15.20 -11.54 -25.89
CA VAL A 42 -16.64 -11.55 -25.60
C VAL A 42 -17.35 -12.45 -26.62
N PRO A 43 -18.31 -13.30 -26.22
CA PRO A 43 -19.11 -14.10 -27.15
C PRO A 43 -19.71 -13.23 -28.26
N SER A 44 -19.70 -13.76 -29.50
CA SER A 44 -20.18 -13.00 -30.64
C SER A 44 -21.69 -12.82 -30.55
N ALA A 45 -22.19 -11.64 -30.90
CA ALA A 45 -23.63 -11.39 -30.94
C ALA A 45 -24.21 -11.73 -32.33
N PRO A 46 -25.29 -12.54 -32.40
CA PRO A 46 -25.99 -12.77 -33.65
C PRO A 46 -26.83 -11.53 -33.99
N LEU A 47 -26.65 -10.99 -35.19
CA LEU A 47 -27.47 -9.96 -35.79
C LEU A 47 -28.33 -10.58 -36.90
N GLY A 48 -29.64 -10.53 -36.74
CA GLY A 48 -30.59 -11.14 -37.67
C GLY A 48 -30.68 -12.67 -37.51
N GLY A 49 -30.86 -13.38 -38.63
CA GLY A 49 -31.19 -14.81 -38.66
C GLY A 49 -30.04 -15.81 -38.47
N VAL A 50 -28.94 -15.44 -37.79
CA VAL A 50 -27.85 -16.39 -37.51
C VAL A 50 -28.33 -17.44 -36.52
N GLY A 51 -28.21 -18.73 -36.85
CA GLY A 51 -28.59 -19.80 -35.94
C GLY A 51 -27.65 -19.90 -34.74
N ALA A 52 -28.17 -20.21 -33.54
CA ALA A 52 -27.40 -20.34 -32.31
C ALA A 52 -26.22 -21.34 -32.41
N VAL A 53 -26.36 -22.39 -33.22
CA VAL A 53 -25.28 -23.37 -33.48
C VAL A 53 -24.13 -22.71 -34.25
N GLN A 54 -24.43 -21.92 -35.27
CA GLN A 54 -23.42 -21.19 -36.05
C GLN A 54 -22.75 -20.12 -35.17
N GLU A 55 -23.53 -19.36 -34.41
CA GLU A 55 -23.02 -18.35 -33.46
C GLU A 55 -22.03 -18.95 -32.46
N LYS A 56 -22.39 -20.07 -31.82
CA LYS A 56 -21.53 -20.75 -30.85
C LYS A 56 -20.26 -21.29 -31.48
N ARG A 57 -20.35 -21.87 -32.68
CA ARG A 57 -19.20 -22.40 -33.43
C ARG A 57 -18.22 -21.28 -33.79
N VAL A 58 -18.72 -20.17 -34.36
CA VAL A 58 -17.89 -19.03 -34.75
C VAL A 58 -17.27 -18.35 -33.52
N SER A 59 -18.06 -18.12 -32.46
CA SER A 59 -17.56 -17.52 -31.21
C SER A 59 -16.46 -18.36 -30.57
N LYS A 60 -16.64 -19.68 -30.53
CA LYS A 60 -15.62 -20.59 -30.00
C LYS A 60 -14.35 -20.57 -30.85
N ALA A 61 -14.47 -20.63 -32.18
CA ALA A 61 -13.30 -20.61 -33.06
C ALA A 61 -12.49 -19.31 -32.93
N ILE A 62 -13.16 -18.15 -32.80
CA ILE A 62 -12.48 -16.88 -32.54
C ILE A 62 -11.74 -16.93 -31.19
N ALA A 63 -12.39 -17.35 -30.12
CA ALA A 63 -11.77 -17.43 -28.79
C ALA A 63 -10.58 -18.41 -28.75
N ASP A 64 -10.74 -19.60 -29.34
CA ASP A 64 -9.67 -20.61 -29.42
C ASP A 64 -8.47 -20.07 -30.23
N GLN A 65 -8.73 -19.42 -31.37
CA GLN A 65 -7.66 -18.84 -32.19
C GLN A 65 -6.88 -17.78 -31.41
N MET A 66 -7.55 -16.85 -30.71
CA MET A 66 -6.87 -15.84 -29.90
C MET A 66 -6.06 -16.48 -28.76
N ALA A 67 -6.58 -17.54 -28.14
CA ALA A 67 -5.91 -18.24 -27.05
C ALA A 67 -4.63 -18.96 -27.51
N THR A 68 -4.59 -19.43 -28.76
CA THR A 68 -3.37 -20.03 -29.35
C THR A 68 -2.34 -19.02 -29.84
N SER A 69 -2.72 -17.75 -29.99
CA SER A 69 -1.81 -16.71 -30.48
C SER A 69 -0.74 -16.37 -29.44
N SER A 70 0.50 -16.25 -29.88
CA SER A 70 1.59 -15.72 -29.05
C SER A 70 1.45 -14.23 -28.73
N ALA A 71 0.57 -13.50 -29.42
CA ALA A 71 0.37 -12.06 -29.21
C ALA A 71 -0.46 -11.74 -27.96
N PHE A 72 -1.32 -12.67 -27.51
CA PHE A 72 -2.31 -12.41 -26.47
C PHE A 72 -2.21 -13.36 -25.29
N ASP A 73 -2.37 -12.83 -24.09
CA ASP A 73 -2.74 -13.62 -22.92
C ASP A 73 -4.27 -13.55 -22.79
N VAL A 74 -4.98 -14.59 -23.24
CA VAL A 74 -6.45 -14.57 -23.24
C VAL A 74 -6.97 -14.85 -21.84
N VAL A 75 -7.69 -13.88 -21.28
CA VAL A 75 -8.25 -13.95 -19.92
C VAL A 75 -9.76 -14.16 -19.94
N THR A 76 -10.28 -14.79 -18.89
CA THR A 76 -11.69 -15.07 -18.65
C THR A 76 -12.19 -14.34 -17.40
N ASP A 77 -13.50 -14.28 -17.18
CA ASP A 77 -14.08 -13.76 -15.93
C ASP A 77 -13.74 -14.60 -14.69
N LYS A 78 -13.18 -15.81 -14.88
CA LYS A 78 -12.65 -16.64 -13.80
C LYS A 78 -11.20 -16.34 -13.48
N ASP A 79 -10.46 -15.79 -14.44
CA ASP A 79 -9.10 -15.31 -14.25
C ASP A 79 -9.17 -14.03 -13.46
N LYS A 80 -9.44 -14.14 -12.17
CA LYS A 80 -9.22 -13.03 -11.26
C LYS A 80 -7.77 -12.62 -11.48
N VAL A 81 -7.53 -11.34 -11.76
CA VAL A 81 -6.24 -10.80 -11.36
C VAL A 81 -6.15 -11.20 -9.91
N ALA A 82 -5.09 -11.90 -9.54
CA ALA A 82 -4.58 -11.74 -8.20
C ALA A 82 -4.14 -10.26 -8.08
N ASP A 83 -5.10 -9.33 -8.18
CA ASP A 83 -5.10 -8.23 -7.26
C ASP A 83 -4.81 -8.92 -5.94
N LYS A 84 -3.83 -8.38 -5.25
CA LYS A 84 -3.65 -8.59 -3.83
C LYS A 84 -4.90 -8.10 -3.06
N VAL A 85 -6.09 -8.54 -3.46
CA VAL A 85 -7.06 -9.22 -2.61
C VAL A 85 -6.49 -10.62 -2.32
N ASP A 86 -5.22 -10.76 -1.94
CA ASP A 86 -4.93 -10.92 -0.51
C ASP A 86 -6.22 -10.69 0.30
N GLY A 87 -6.95 -11.78 0.54
CA GLY A 87 -7.67 -11.99 1.78
C GLY A 87 -6.73 -11.93 3.00
N LYS A 88 -5.70 -11.07 2.98
CA LYS A 88 -5.25 -10.42 4.20
C LYS A 88 -6.46 -9.65 4.67
N LYS A 89 -7.01 -10.06 5.81
CA LYS A 89 -7.41 -9.10 6.84
C LYS A 89 -6.47 -7.92 6.71
N GLY A 90 -6.94 -6.81 6.13
CA GLY A 90 -6.06 -5.77 5.61
C GLY A 90 -5.02 -5.48 6.66
N ALA A 91 -3.74 -5.76 6.36
CA ALA A 91 -2.68 -5.31 7.24
C ALA A 91 -2.97 -3.81 7.42
N PRO A 92 -3.19 -3.35 8.66
CA PRO A 92 -3.72 -2.02 8.91
C PRO A 92 -2.87 -1.04 8.10
N LYS A 93 -3.53 -0.20 7.27
CA LYS A 93 -2.85 0.84 6.50
C LYS A 93 -1.86 1.50 7.45
N VAL A 94 -0.56 1.33 7.20
CA VAL A 94 0.49 1.86 8.07
C VAL A 94 0.20 3.36 8.18
N SER A 95 -0.25 3.77 9.36
CA SER A 95 -0.74 5.12 9.57
C SER A 95 0.43 6.10 9.44
N THR A 96 0.12 7.37 9.23
CA THR A 96 1.16 8.42 9.27
C THR A 96 1.90 8.43 10.61
N ALA A 97 1.27 8.06 11.71
CA ALA A 97 1.93 8.01 13.02
C ALA A 97 2.80 6.76 13.19
N SER A 98 2.40 5.60 12.66
CA SER A 98 3.26 4.41 12.59
C SER A 98 4.56 4.69 11.81
N LYS A 99 4.46 5.36 10.65
CA LYS A 99 5.65 5.82 9.90
C LYS A 99 6.53 6.80 10.69
N ARG A 100 5.92 7.66 11.50
CA ARG A 100 6.67 8.59 12.38
C ARG A 100 7.38 7.86 13.51
N ILE A 101 6.79 6.81 14.07
CA ILE A 101 7.43 5.98 15.11
C ILE A 101 8.62 5.23 14.50
N GLU A 102 8.47 4.65 13.30
CA GLU A 102 9.58 4.02 12.58
C GLU A 102 10.71 5.02 12.29
N ALA A 103 10.36 6.24 11.84
CA ALA A 103 11.34 7.31 11.64
C ALA A 103 12.01 7.73 12.97
N ALA A 104 11.25 7.81 14.07
CA ALA A 104 11.80 8.11 15.39
C ALA A 104 12.78 7.03 15.86
N ASP A 105 12.44 5.76 15.66
CA ASP A 105 13.31 4.62 15.99
C ASP A 105 14.64 4.70 15.20
N ALA A 106 14.58 5.00 13.90
CA ALA A 106 15.76 5.15 13.05
C ALA A 106 16.65 6.33 13.48
N VAL A 107 16.06 7.50 13.73
CA VAL A 107 16.79 8.70 14.16
C VAL A 107 17.38 8.50 15.57
N ARG A 108 16.66 7.81 16.47
CA ARG A 108 17.17 7.47 17.81
C ARG A 108 18.38 6.54 17.72
N GLN A 109 18.33 5.55 16.83
CA GLN A 109 19.45 4.64 16.61
C GLN A 109 20.66 5.39 16.06
N GLU A 110 20.49 6.25 15.05
CA GLU A 110 21.55 7.09 14.50
C GLU A 110 22.19 7.98 15.60
N GLY A 111 21.37 8.63 16.44
CA GLY A 111 21.89 9.41 17.57
C GLY A 111 22.67 8.57 18.59
N THR A 112 22.26 7.32 18.81
CA THR A 112 22.95 6.37 19.69
C THR A 112 24.30 5.93 19.12
N ASP A 113 24.35 5.70 17.81
CA ASP A 113 25.57 5.33 17.09
C ASP A 113 26.58 6.48 17.12
N LEU A 114 26.15 7.72 16.82
CA LEU A 114 26.96 8.92 16.94
C LEU A 114 27.53 9.13 18.35
N LEU A 115 26.72 8.85 19.39
CA LEU A 115 27.17 8.93 20.77
C LEU A 115 28.26 7.89 21.07
N THR A 116 28.14 6.69 20.50
CA THR A 116 29.14 5.62 20.62
C THR A 116 30.43 5.97 19.89
N GLU A 117 30.34 6.69 18.77
CA GLU A 117 31.48 7.26 18.03
C GLU A 117 32.14 8.47 18.72
N GLY A 118 31.61 8.93 19.85
CA GLY A 118 32.12 10.11 20.58
C GLY A 118 31.67 11.45 20.01
N LYS A 119 30.75 11.47 19.03
CA LYS A 119 30.17 12.68 18.43
C LYS A 119 28.98 13.19 19.24
N ALA A 120 29.23 13.51 20.50
CA ALA A 120 28.17 13.78 21.48
C ALA A 120 27.23 14.95 21.11
N SER A 121 27.73 16.02 20.46
CA SER A 121 26.90 17.14 20.04
C SER A 121 25.93 16.76 18.91
N GLU A 122 26.42 16.06 17.88
CA GLU A 122 25.60 15.59 16.76
C GLU A 122 24.57 14.55 17.25
N ALA A 123 24.99 13.67 18.17
CA ALA A 123 24.11 12.72 18.82
C ALA A 123 22.95 13.41 19.56
N LEU A 124 23.24 14.48 20.32
CA LEU A 124 22.22 15.24 21.04
C LEU A 124 21.16 15.82 20.10
N ASP A 125 21.58 16.38 18.96
CA ASP A 125 20.65 16.96 17.99
C ASP A 125 19.75 15.89 17.37
N LYS A 126 20.31 14.73 16.98
CA LYS A 126 19.52 13.59 16.48
C LYS A 126 18.55 13.06 17.53
N LEU A 127 18.98 12.93 18.78
CA LEU A 127 18.12 12.43 19.85
C LEU A 127 16.96 13.40 20.16
N ARG A 128 17.19 14.72 20.04
CA ARG A 128 16.11 15.72 20.11
C ARG A 128 15.10 15.57 18.97
N ASP A 129 15.58 15.29 17.75
CA ASP A 129 14.70 15.02 16.61
C ASP A 129 13.86 13.75 16.84
N ALA A 130 14.47 12.68 17.38
CA ALA A 130 13.76 11.46 17.75
C ALA A 130 12.68 11.71 18.82
N ILE A 131 13.02 12.44 19.89
CA ILE A 131 12.06 12.86 20.93
C ILE A 131 10.89 13.62 20.28
N ALA A 132 11.17 14.59 19.41
CA ALA A 132 10.13 15.36 18.72
C ALA A 132 9.22 14.49 17.84
N LEU A 133 9.76 13.45 17.19
CA LEU A 133 8.98 12.52 16.38
C LEU A 133 8.09 11.63 17.24
N TYR A 134 8.61 11.04 18.33
CA TYR A 134 7.81 10.27 19.28
C TYR A 134 6.70 11.12 19.90
N SER A 135 7.02 12.33 20.38
CA SER A 135 6.03 13.24 20.95
C SER A 135 4.96 13.67 19.94
N LYS A 136 5.27 13.78 18.65
CA LYS A 136 4.28 14.05 17.59
C LYS A 136 3.45 12.82 17.20
N ALA A 137 3.92 11.62 17.52
CA ALA A 137 3.27 10.35 17.23
C ALA A 137 2.63 9.71 18.48
N TYR A 138 2.55 10.45 19.59
CA TYR A 138 2.16 9.92 20.90
C TYR A 138 0.83 9.15 20.88
N LEU A 139 -0.15 9.55 20.07
CA LEU A 139 -1.45 8.88 19.95
C LEU A 139 -1.37 7.40 19.54
N GLU A 140 -0.31 7.01 18.84
CA GLU A 140 -0.08 5.63 18.44
C GLU A 140 1.16 5.02 19.11
N LEU A 141 1.86 5.79 19.93
CA LEU A 141 3.00 5.30 20.69
C LEU A 141 2.50 4.41 21.83
N VAL A 142 2.70 3.11 21.68
CA VAL A 142 2.33 2.11 22.69
C VAL A 142 3.37 2.01 23.80
N ASP A 143 4.65 2.03 23.41
CA ASP A 143 5.78 1.86 24.32
C ASP A 143 6.44 3.22 24.60
N TYR A 144 6.04 3.83 25.70
CA TYR A 144 6.65 5.07 26.19
C TYR A 144 8.05 4.89 26.74
N GLY A 145 8.49 3.64 26.98
CA GLY A 145 9.88 3.34 27.30
C GLY A 145 10.83 3.84 26.22
N LYS A 146 10.42 3.77 24.95
CA LYS A 146 11.20 4.33 23.83
C LYS A 146 11.43 5.84 23.95
N LEU A 147 10.40 6.58 24.36
CA LEU A 147 10.50 8.03 24.54
C LEU A 147 11.34 8.36 25.78
N ALA A 148 11.13 7.64 26.89
CA ALA A 148 11.93 7.80 28.10
C ALA A 148 13.42 7.46 27.86
N ASP A 149 13.72 6.38 27.14
CA ASP A 149 15.07 5.99 26.74
C ASP A 149 15.71 7.02 25.81
N ALA A 150 14.94 7.63 24.89
CA ALA A 150 15.42 8.73 24.06
C ALA A 150 15.83 9.94 24.91
N TYR A 151 15.04 10.29 25.95
CA TYR A 151 15.42 11.32 26.93
C TYR A 151 16.69 10.98 27.71
N ALA A 152 16.82 9.74 28.23
CA ALA A 152 18.02 9.31 28.94
C ALA A 152 19.28 9.35 28.06
N THR A 153 19.16 8.87 26.82
CA THR A 153 20.28 8.88 25.86
C THR A 153 20.63 10.31 25.47
N ALA A 154 19.63 11.19 25.29
CA ALA A 154 19.87 12.61 25.03
C ALA A 154 20.57 13.29 26.22
N ALA A 155 20.22 12.93 27.45
CA ALA A 155 20.89 13.43 28.65
C ALA A 155 22.36 12.99 28.70
N GLU A 156 22.66 11.73 28.34
CA GLU A 156 24.05 11.23 28.18
C GLU A 156 24.80 12.02 27.10
N ALA A 157 24.20 12.20 25.92
CA ALA A 157 24.78 12.99 24.84
C ALA A 157 25.05 14.45 25.26
N ALA A 158 24.09 15.10 25.93
CA ALA A 158 24.24 16.46 26.45
C ALA A 158 25.36 16.57 27.50
N PHE A 159 25.51 15.56 28.35
CA PHE A 159 26.58 15.50 29.35
C PHE A 159 27.96 15.44 28.69
N HIS A 160 28.16 14.52 27.73
CA HIS A 160 29.43 14.41 27.01
C HIS A 160 29.71 15.59 26.07
N ALA A 161 28.66 16.22 25.52
CA ALA A 161 28.77 17.44 24.72
C ALA A 161 29.04 18.69 25.57
N LYS A 162 29.03 18.59 26.91
CA LYS A 162 29.17 19.72 27.84
C LYS A 162 28.14 20.83 27.58
N ALA A 163 26.91 20.46 27.23
CA ALA A 163 25.82 21.39 26.90
C ALA A 163 25.29 22.19 28.10
N GLY A 164 25.85 21.99 29.30
CA GLY A 164 25.43 22.61 30.56
C GLY A 164 24.53 21.69 31.39
N GLU A 165 24.73 21.71 32.71
CA GLU A 165 24.01 20.85 33.65
C GLU A 165 22.48 21.03 33.55
N GLY A 166 22.00 22.26 33.36
CA GLY A 166 20.57 22.53 33.22
C GLY A 166 19.91 21.80 32.04
N VAL A 167 20.63 21.61 30.93
CA VAL A 167 20.13 20.86 29.77
C VAL A 167 20.03 19.37 30.09
N VAL A 168 21.07 18.81 30.72
CA VAL A 168 21.12 17.41 31.14
C VAL A 168 19.97 17.13 32.12
N VAL A 169 19.85 17.97 33.16
CA VAL A 169 18.83 17.84 34.19
C VAL A 169 17.43 17.97 33.61
N GLY A 170 17.18 18.91 32.68
CA GLY A 170 15.87 19.03 32.03
C GLY A 170 15.46 17.77 31.27
N LEU A 171 16.39 17.15 30.53
CA LEU A 171 16.14 15.88 29.82
C LEU A 171 15.88 14.73 30.79
N LEU A 172 16.61 14.66 31.91
CA LEU A 172 16.37 13.66 32.95
C LEU A 172 15.01 13.86 33.63
N GLU A 173 14.60 15.11 33.88
CA GLU A 173 13.27 15.40 34.44
C GLU A 173 12.14 14.96 33.50
N ASP A 174 12.26 15.26 32.21
CA ASP A 174 11.27 14.86 31.21
C ASP A 174 11.17 13.33 31.08
N GLY A 175 12.32 12.62 31.07
CA GLY A 175 12.33 11.16 31.04
C GLY A 175 11.77 10.52 32.32
N LEU A 176 12.10 11.07 33.50
CA LEU A 176 11.61 10.58 34.79
C LEU A 176 10.11 10.82 34.98
N ALA A 177 9.56 11.91 34.43
CA ALA A 177 8.13 12.18 34.48
C ALA A 177 7.32 11.06 33.82
N ILE A 178 7.79 10.57 32.68
CA ILE A 178 7.15 9.49 31.90
C ILE A 178 7.45 8.13 32.54
N GLN A 179 8.72 7.88 32.88
CA GLN A 179 9.18 6.60 33.43
C GLN A 179 10.02 6.84 34.70
N PRO A 180 9.40 6.79 35.89
CA PRO A 180 10.12 7.00 37.15
C PRO A 180 11.28 6.02 37.38
N THR A 181 11.25 4.85 36.72
CA THR A 181 12.29 3.81 36.75
C THR A 181 13.44 4.02 35.74
N LEU A 182 13.48 5.16 35.05
CA LEU A 182 14.51 5.50 34.05
C LEU A 182 15.93 5.23 34.57
N VAL A 183 16.77 4.66 33.72
CA VAL A 183 18.19 4.44 33.99
C VAL A 183 19.04 5.06 32.89
N VAL A 184 20.20 5.58 33.27
CA VAL A 184 21.25 6.00 32.32
C VAL A 184 22.33 4.93 32.26
N ASN A 185 23.14 4.93 31.20
CA ASN A 185 24.19 3.93 31.02
C ASN A 185 25.31 4.09 32.07
N SER A 186 25.27 3.27 33.12
CA SER A 186 26.28 3.28 34.20
C SER A 186 27.52 2.44 33.89
N ARG A 187 27.55 1.72 32.76
CA ARG A 187 28.66 0.82 32.40
C ARG A 187 29.92 1.57 31.99
N LYS A 188 29.78 2.79 31.46
CA LYS A 188 30.91 3.65 31.13
C LYS A 188 31.37 4.39 32.39
N LYS A 189 32.66 4.28 32.73
CA LYS A 189 33.21 4.84 33.99
C LYS A 189 33.07 6.36 34.07
N ASP A 190 33.13 7.05 32.95
CA ASP A 190 32.95 8.50 32.83
C ASP A 190 31.50 8.96 33.04
N ASN A 191 30.53 8.05 33.09
CA ASN A 191 29.12 8.37 33.40
C ASN A 191 28.81 8.42 34.91
N ALA A 192 29.79 8.21 35.79
CA ALA A 192 29.55 8.30 37.24
C ALA A 192 28.92 9.65 37.69
N PRO A 193 29.37 10.82 37.19
CA PRO A 193 28.73 12.09 37.52
C PRO A 193 27.30 12.22 36.95
N LEU A 194 27.05 11.66 35.76
CA LEU A 194 25.70 11.62 35.17
C LEU A 194 24.74 10.76 36.01
N VAL A 195 25.21 9.62 36.52
CA VAL A 195 24.43 8.77 37.43
C VAL A 195 24.12 9.53 38.72
N GLU A 196 25.08 10.27 39.28
CA GLU A 196 24.85 11.11 40.46
C GLU A 196 23.80 12.22 40.18
N LEU A 197 23.87 12.86 39.01
CA LEU A 197 22.86 13.83 38.57
C LEU A 197 21.47 13.21 38.44
N LEU A 198 21.36 11.99 37.90
CA LEU A 198 20.09 11.26 37.83
C LEU A 198 19.51 11.01 39.22
N VAL A 199 20.33 10.51 40.17
CA VAL A 199 19.90 10.25 41.55
C VAL A 199 19.42 11.54 42.23
N LYS A 200 20.18 12.63 42.11
CA LYS A 200 19.80 13.95 42.66
C LYS A 200 18.51 14.47 42.02
N THR A 201 18.37 14.35 40.71
CA THR A 201 17.19 14.80 39.96
C THR A 201 15.95 14.01 40.39
N ARG A 202 16.06 12.68 40.50
CA ARG A 202 14.99 11.82 41.01
C ARG A 202 14.57 12.22 42.42
N ALA A 203 15.52 12.33 43.36
CA ALA A 203 15.22 12.75 44.73
C ALA A 203 14.53 14.13 44.79
N ARG A 204 14.95 15.07 43.94
CA ARG A 204 14.30 16.38 43.82
C ARG A 204 12.87 16.28 43.31
N LEU A 205 12.61 15.47 42.28
CA LEU A 205 11.26 15.27 41.75
C LEU A 205 10.35 14.55 42.76
N ASP A 206 10.87 13.55 43.48
CA ASP A 206 10.14 12.81 44.51
C ASP A 206 9.73 13.69 45.69
N ALA A 207 10.54 14.71 46.01
CA ALA A 207 10.24 15.69 47.05
C ALA A 207 9.17 16.71 46.64
N ARG A 208 8.84 16.81 45.34
CA ARG A 208 7.79 17.73 44.86
C ARG A 208 6.40 17.09 45.03
N PRO A 209 5.36 17.90 45.24
CA PRO A 209 3.99 17.38 45.28
C PRO A 209 3.66 16.62 43.99
N LYS A 210 3.14 15.39 44.13
CA LYS A 210 2.74 14.54 43.01
C LYS A 210 1.38 14.99 42.48
N GLY A 211 1.20 14.90 41.16
CA GLY A 211 -0.03 15.24 40.47
C GLY A 211 -0.92 14.02 40.22
N SER A 212 -2.09 14.28 39.66
CA SER A 212 -2.96 13.24 39.10
C SER A 212 -3.63 13.73 37.82
N VAL A 213 -4.01 12.80 36.96
CA VAL A 213 -4.75 13.08 35.73
C VAL A 213 -6.02 12.26 35.75
N THR A 214 -7.16 12.94 35.60
CA THR A 214 -8.48 12.30 35.48
C THR A 214 -8.99 12.53 34.06
N ILE A 215 -9.24 11.44 33.34
CA ILE A 215 -9.76 11.44 31.98
C ILE A 215 -11.25 11.13 32.06
N GLU A 216 -12.09 12.12 31.75
CA GLU A 216 -13.54 12.04 31.80
C GLU A 216 -14.12 11.82 30.40
N GLY A 217 -15.19 11.04 30.27
CA GLY A 217 -15.80 10.71 28.98
C GLY A 217 -16.98 9.74 29.13
N PRO A 218 -17.77 9.53 28.07
CA PRO A 218 -18.87 8.58 28.11
C PRO A 218 -18.35 7.15 28.25
N ALA A 219 -18.98 6.35 29.11
CA ALA A 219 -18.68 4.93 29.25
C ALA A 219 -18.93 4.21 27.91
N THR A 220 -17.85 3.88 27.21
CA THR A 220 -17.91 3.29 25.87
C THR A 220 -17.28 1.89 25.92
N PRO A 221 -18.01 0.82 25.59
CA PRO A 221 -17.47 -0.53 25.57
C PRO A 221 -16.28 -0.68 24.62
N GLY A 222 -15.29 -1.50 24.99
CA GLY A 222 -14.12 -1.77 24.14
C GLY A 222 -13.08 -0.65 24.10
N VAL A 223 -13.26 0.42 24.88
CA VAL A 223 -12.32 1.51 25.01
C VAL A 223 -11.34 1.27 26.14
N GLU A 224 -10.06 1.48 25.85
CA GLU A 224 -8.94 1.40 26.77
C GLU A 224 -8.34 2.79 26.97
N VAL A 225 -8.04 3.12 28.23
CA VAL A 225 -7.49 4.42 28.64
C VAL A 225 -6.07 4.22 29.12
N PHE A 226 -5.15 5.10 28.72
CA PHE A 226 -3.74 5.03 29.09
C PHE A 226 -3.22 6.41 29.51
N VAL A 227 -2.26 6.40 30.44
CA VAL A 227 -1.39 7.56 30.72
C VAL A 227 0.05 7.06 30.66
N ASP A 228 0.88 7.67 29.80
CA ASP A 228 2.28 7.29 29.59
C ASP A 228 2.47 5.79 29.28
N GLY A 229 1.53 5.21 28.53
CA GLY A 229 1.53 3.79 28.18
C GLY A 229 1.00 2.84 29.27
N VAL A 230 0.71 3.34 30.46
CA VAL A 230 0.12 2.56 31.56
C VAL A 230 -1.41 2.52 31.42
N LYS A 231 -1.97 1.31 31.35
CA LYS A 231 -3.42 1.08 31.22
C LYS A 231 -4.16 1.42 32.51
N LEU A 232 -5.25 2.18 32.39
CA LEU A 232 -6.18 2.51 33.47
C LEU A 232 -7.49 1.71 33.38
N THR A 233 -8.27 1.73 34.45
CA THR A 233 -9.58 1.06 34.54
C THR A 233 -10.69 1.86 33.86
N GLY A 234 -10.69 1.88 32.52
CA GLY A 234 -11.77 2.46 31.71
C GLY A 234 -12.02 3.96 31.94
N LEU A 235 -13.22 4.45 31.61
CA LEU A 235 -13.66 5.84 31.81
C LEU A 235 -14.73 5.93 32.91
N PRO A 236 -14.66 6.94 33.81
CA PRO A 236 -13.55 7.87 33.97
C PRO A 236 -12.28 7.14 34.48
N GLY A 237 -11.13 7.49 33.90
CA GLY A 237 -9.84 6.88 34.24
C GLY A 237 -8.98 7.85 35.02
N LYS A 238 -8.45 7.44 36.17
CA LYS A 238 -7.58 8.28 37.02
C LYS A 238 -6.19 7.68 37.16
N ALA A 239 -5.17 8.46 36.81
CA ALA A 239 -3.77 8.18 37.09
C ALA A 239 -3.31 9.05 38.28
N GLU A 240 -2.85 8.41 39.35
CA GLU A 240 -2.43 9.08 40.59
C GLU A 240 -0.91 8.99 40.78
N ASN A 241 -0.39 9.83 41.69
CA ASN A 241 1.02 9.82 42.09
C ASN A 241 2.01 10.06 40.95
N LEU A 242 1.63 10.87 39.96
CA LEU A 242 2.47 11.23 38.83
C LEU A 242 3.50 12.29 39.25
N LEU A 243 4.76 12.13 38.83
CA LEU A 243 5.78 13.15 39.04
C LEU A 243 5.43 14.44 38.29
N PRO A 244 5.88 15.62 38.73
CA PRO A 244 5.70 16.83 37.94
C PRO A 244 6.43 16.73 36.60
N GLY A 245 5.77 17.14 35.51
CA GLY A 245 6.33 17.03 34.16
C GLY A 245 5.26 16.96 33.08
N THR A 246 5.66 16.51 31.90
CA THR A 246 4.77 16.33 30.75
C THR A 246 4.31 14.88 30.68
N HIS A 247 3.00 14.66 30.63
CA HIS A 247 2.37 13.34 30.53
C HIS A 247 1.45 13.26 29.31
N TYR A 248 1.24 12.05 28.83
CA TYR A 248 0.47 11.78 27.63
C TYR A 248 -0.72 10.88 27.97
N ALA A 249 -1.92 11.45 27.90
CA ALA A 249 -3.17 10.73 28.07
C ALA A 249 -3.67 10.23 26.70
N GLN A 250 -4.08 8.97 26.63
CA GLN A 250 -4.61 8.35 25.42
C GLN A 250 -5.85 7.52 25.69
N ILE A 251 -6.68 7.44 24.65
CA ILE A 251 -7.83 6.57 24.56
C ILE A 251 -7.79 5.87 23.20
N ARG A 252 -7.82 4.54 23.23
CA ARG A 252 -7.85 3.70 22.02
C ARG A 252 -8.80 2.54 22.22
N GLY A 253 -9.29 1.96 21.14
CA GLY A 253 -10.23 0.85 21.20
C GLY A 253 -10.76 0.51 19.82
N GLU A 254 -11.39 -0.65 19.71
CA GLU A 254 -12.05 -1.04 18.46
C GLU A 254 -13.24 -0.12 18.17
N GLY A 255 -13.40 0.27 16.90
CA GLY A 255 -14.55 1.06 16.47
C GLY A 255 -14.53 2.53 16.89
N ILE A 256 -13.43 3.05 17.46
CA ILE A 256 -13.26 4.47 17.77
C ILE A 256 -12.01 5.06 17.09
N VAL A 257 -12.07 6.34 16.76
CA VAL A 257 -10.88 7.11 16.37
C VAL A 257 -10.03 7.31 17.63
N PRO A 258 -8.73 6.97 17.61
CA PRO A 258 -7.84 7.23 18.75
C PRO A 258 -7.89 8.69 19.18
N TRP A 259 -7.98 8.91 20.49
CA TRP A 259 -7.99 10.22 21.10
C TRP A 259 -6.84 10.34 22.09
N GLY A 260 -6.33 11.54 22.31
CA GLY A 260 -5.35 11.78 23.36
C GLY A 260 -5.02 13.24 23.50
N THR A 261 -4.35 13.57 24.60
CA THR A 261 -3.93 14.93 24.93
C THR A 261 -2.63 14.90 25.72
N VAL A 262 -1.87 15.99 25.64
CA VAL A 262 -0.65 16.19 26.42
C VAL A 262 -1.00 17.09 27.60
N VAL A 263 -0.62 16.70 28.81
CA VAL A 263 -0.89 17.44 30.04
C VAL A 263 0.41 17.75 30.77
N LYS A 264 0.52 18.95 31.33
CA LYS A 264 1.67 19.37 32.12
C LYS A 264 1.30 19.45 33.59
N LEU A 265 1.86 18.56 34.41
CA LEU A 265 1.59 18.47 35.85
C LEU A 265 2.58 19.29 36.66
N ASN A 266 2.03 20.02 37.64
CA ASN A 266 2.79 20.80 38.63
C ASN A 266 2.37 20.43 40.07
N GLY A 267 2.00 19.16 40.31
CA GLY A 267 1.60 18.66 41.64
C GLY A 267 0.15 18.89 42.03
N ARG A 268 -0.74 19.04 41.05
CA ARG A 268 -2.20 19.12 41.25
C ARG A 268 -2.91 18.11 40.35
N GLU A 269 -4.18 17.87 40.62
CA GLU A 269 -5.06 17.13 39.72
C GLU A 269 -5.38 17.98 38.47
N ILE A 270 -5.29 17.36 37.30
CA ILE A 270 -5.79 17.91 36.04
C ILE A 270 -6.88 17.00 35.51
N LYS A 271 -8.04 17.57 35.22
CA LYS A 271 -9.16 16.88 34.57
C LYS A 271 -9.18 17.19 33.08
N VAL A 272 -9.32 16.17 32.24
CA VAL A 272 -9.42 16.31 30.78
C VAL A 272 -10.68 15.62 30.27
N GLN A 273 -11.41 16.30 29.39
CA GLN A 273 -12.62 15.77 28.77
C GLN A 273 -12.28 15.11 27.42
N ALA A 274 -12.50 13.80 27.32
CA ALA A 274 -12.34 13.04 26.11
C ALA A 274 -13.50 13.23 25.14
N LYS A 275 -13.18 13.37 23.86
CA LYS A 275 -14.14 13.36 22.74
C LYS A 275 -14.00 12.06 21.97
N ILE A 276 -14.85 11.09 22.27
CA ILE A 276 -14.84 9.78 21.62
C ILE A 276 -15.68 9.86 20.35
N VAL A 277 -15.07 9.49 19.22
CA VAL A 277 -15.71 9.47 17.90
C VAL A 277 -15.72 8.04 17.39
N ALA A 278 -16.91 7.49 17.15
CA ALA A 278 -17.05 6.16 16.56
C ALA A 278 -16.62 6.17 15.08
N ILE A 279 -15.87 5.16 14.65
CA ILE A 279 -15.61 4.89 13.25
C ILE A 279 -16.92 4.34 12.68
N LYS A 280 -17.59 5.10 11.81
CA LYS A 280 -18.71 4.56 11.05
C LYS A 280 -18.17 3.42 10.19
N ALA A 281 -18.65 2.19 10.44
CA ALA A 281 -18.38 1.08 9.56
C ALA A 281 -18.88 1.45 8.16
N GLU A 282 -17.97 1.65 7.20
CA GLU A 282 -18.37 1.61 5.81
C GLU A 282 -18.84 0.18 5.54
N GLU A 283 -20.14 0.02 5.25
CA GLU A 283 -20.67 -1.23 4.74
C GLU A 283 -19.80 -1.63 3.54
N GLN A 284 -19.04 -2.70 3.70
CA GLN A 284 -18.34 -3.31 2.58
C GLN A 284 -19.41 -3.76 1.58
N LYS A 285 -19.67 -2.94 0.55
CA LYS A 285 -20.43 -3.37 -0.61
C LYS A 285 -19.68 -4.56 -1.20
N VAL A 286 -20.21 -5.75 -0.99
CA VAL A 286 -19.77 -6.95 -1.68
C VAL A 286 -20.00 -6.70 -3.17
N GLU A 287 -18.96 -6.29 -3.88
CA GLU A 287 -19.03 -6.12 -5.33
C GLU A 287 -19.28 -7.50 -5.94
N VAL A 288 -20.49 -7.73 -6.43
CA VAL A 288 -20.82 -8.95 -7.18
C VAL A 288 -19.88 -9.00 -8.40
N PRO A 289 -19.10 -10.07 -8.58
CA PRO A 289 -18.17 -10.19 -9.71
C PRO A 289 -18.97 -10.09 -11.01
N LEU A 290 -18.47 -9.28 -11.94
CA LEU A 290 -19.11 -9.09 -13.23
C LEU A 290 -18.65 -10.23 -14.14
N THR A 291 -19.58 -10.93 -14.77
CA THR A 291 -19.26 -12.02 -15.70
C THR A 291 -19.11 -11.50 -17.13
N ILE A 292 -18.46 -12.26 -18.02
CA ILE A 292 -18.38 -11.92 -19.45
C ILE A 292 -19.78 -11.79 -20.05
N ALA A 293 -20.76 -12.55 -19.55
CA ALA A 293 -22.14 -12.49 -19.98
C ALA A 293 -22.77 -11.09 -19.80
N ALA A 294 -22.29 -10.28 -18.83
CA ALA A 294 -22.74 -8.91 -18.67
C ALA A 294 -22.36 -7.99 -19.84
N MET A 295 -21.42 -8.42 -20.70
CA MET A 295 -21.02 -7.71 -21.91
C MET A 295 -21.86 -8.10 -23.14
N ALA A 296 -22.76 -9.08 -23.03
CA ALA A 296 -23.55 -9.58 -24.15
C ALA A 296 -24.45 -8.49 -24.77
N ASP A 297 -25.06 -7.63 -23.94
CA ASP A 297 -25.91 -6.55 -24.45
C ASP A 297 -25.10 -5.50 -25.23
N CYS A 298 -23.83 -5.29 -24.87
CA CYS A 298 -22.93 -4.43 -25.62
C CYS A 298 -22.61 -5.00 -27.00
N ALA A 299 -22.30 -6.31 -27.06
CA ALA A 299 -22.10 -7.00 -28.31
C ALA A 299 -23.38 -6.98 -29.18
N ARG A 300 -24.57 -7.13 -28.59
CA ARG A 300 -25.85 -7.16 -29.32
C ARG A 300 -26.29 -5.79 -29.84
N THR A 301 -26.06 -4.73 -29.07
CA THR A 301 -26.53 -3.38 -29.41
C THR A 301 -25.52 -2.56 -30.20
N GLY A 302 -24.23 -2.92 -30.16
CA GLY A 302 -23.17 -2.16 -30.84
C GLY A 302 -22.90 -0.78 -30.22
N MET A 303 -23.47 -0.48 -29.06
CA MET A 303 -23.35 0.81 -28.37
C MET A 303 -22.03 0.97 -27.60
N PHE A 304 -20.92 0.51 -28.19
CA PHE A 304 -19.60 0.47 -27.54
C PHE A 304 -19.10 1.84 -27.05
N TYR A 305 -19.55 2.92 -27.70
CA TYR A 305 -19.14 4.29 -27.38
C TYR A 305 -19.87 4.89 -26.16
N LEU A 306 -20.94 4.25 -25.66
CA LEU A 306 -21.75 4.74 -24.55
C LEU A 306 -21.28 4.22 -23.17
N PRO A 307 -21.57 4.97 -22.07
CA PRO A 307 -21.22 4.55 -20.71
C PRO A 307 -21.77 3.19 -20.27
N ILE A 308 -22.90 2.78 -20.84
CA ILE A 308 -23.52 1.47 -20.56
C ILE A 308 -22.60 0.30 -20.91
N CYS A 309 -21.69 0.47 -21.87
CA CYS A 309 -20.70 -0.54 -22.23
C CYS A 309 -19.32 -0.27 -21.65
N LYS A 310 -18.94 1.01 -21.53
CA LYS A 310 -17.66 1.40 -20.95
C LYS A 310 -17.55 1.05 -19.47
N THR A 311 -18.60 1.28 -18.68
CA THR A 311 -18.55 1.03 -17.23
C THR A 311 -18.38 -0.47 -16.90
N PRO A 312 -19.19 -1.39 -17.47
CA PRO A 312 -18.98 -2.83 -17.30
C PRO A 312 -17.63 -3.31 -17.85
N ALA A 313 -17.18 -2.83 -19.01
CA ALA A 313 -15.87 -3.17 -19.56
C ALA A 313 -14.72 -2.79 -18.64
N ALA A 314 -14.75 -1.58 -18.06
CA ALA A 314 -13.72 -1.13 -17.11
C ALA A 314 -13.74 -1.95 -15.81
N LYS A 315 -14.93 -2.34 -15.32
CA LYS A 315 -15.06 -3.24 -14.16
C LYS A 315 -14.50 -4.63 -14.45
N LEU A 316 -14.87 -5.21 -15.59
CA LEU A 316 -14.41 -6.53 -16.01
C LEU A 316 -12.90 -6.54 -16.25
N SER A 317 -12.35 -5.47 -16.82
CA SER A 317 -10.91 -5.29 -16.95
C SER A 317 -10.19 -5.25 -15.61
N ARG A 318 -10.70 -4.50 -14.61
CA ARG A 318 -10.10 -4.54 -13.26
C ARG A 318 -10.14 -5.94 -12.65
N GLN A 319 -11.22 -6.68 -12.87
CA GLN A 319 -11.37 -8.04 -12.35
C GLN A 319 -10.45 -9.05 -13.03
N THR A 320 -10.19 -8.89 -14.33
CA THR A 320 -9.49 -9.90 -15.17
C THR A 320 -8.07 -9.50 -15.60
N GLY A 321 -7.75 -8.22 -15.49
CA GLY A 321 -6.50 -7.62 -15.94
C GLY A 321 -6.47 -7.42 -17.45
N ALA A 322 -7.58 -7.60 -18.15
CA ALA A 322 -7.66 -7.41 -19.60
C ALA A 322 -7.30 -5.96 -19.97
N ASN A 323 -6.34 -5.78 -20.88
CA ASN A 323 -6.04 -4.48 -21.49
C ASN A 323 -6.96 -4.20 -22.68
N TYR A 324 -7.48 -5.26 -23.30
CA TYR A 324 -8.33 -5.19 -24.47
C TYR A 324 -9.55 -6.10 -24.34
N LEU A 325 -10.67 -5.68 -24.93
CA LEU A 325 -11.85 -6.52 -25.13
C LEU A 325 -12.13 -6.66 -26.62
N LEU A 326 -12.29 -7.90 -27.09
CA LEU A 326 -12.70 -8.21 -28.46
C LEU A 326 -14.18 -8.59 -28.49
N PHE A 327 -14.97 -7.83 -29.23
CA PHE A 327 -16.36 -8.12 -29.55
C PHE A 327 -16.46 -8.57 -31.01
N SER A 328 -17.50 -9.33 -31.34
CA SER A 328 -17.82 -9.68 -32.72
C SER A 328 -19.33 -9.68 -32.91
N ALA A 329 -19.79 -9.19 -34.06
CA ALA A 329 -21.19 -9.28 -34.47
C ALA A 329 -21.31 -10.14 -35.72
N LEU A 330 -22.22 -11.10 -35.72
CA LEU A 330 -22.40 -12.05 -36.82
C LEU A 330 -23.64 -11.68 -37.61
N LYS A 331 -23.52 -11.50 -38.92
CA LYS A 331 -24.65 -11.15 -39.77
C LYS A 331 -24.74 -12.13 -40.94
N PRO A 332 -25.92 -12.69 -41.26
CA PRO A 332 -26.08 -13.49 -42.45
C PRO A 332 -26.23 -12.58 -43.67
N ASP A 333 -25.69 -13.01 -44.81
CA ASP A 333 -26.04 -12.43 -46.09
C ASP A 333 -27.27 -13.13 -46.71
N ARG A 334 -27.71 -12.65 -47.86
CA ARG A 334 -28.87 -13.22 -48.60
C ARG A 334 -28.66 -14.66 -49.08
N PHE A 335 -27.44 -15.18 -49.02
CA PHE A 335 -27.06 -16.52 -49.46
C PHE A 335 -26.76 -17.46 -48.28
N GLY A 336 -27.00 -17.00 -47.04
CA GLY A 336 -26.72 -17.78 -45.83
C GLY A 336 -25.25 -17.83 -45.44
N ARG A 337 -24.37 -17.07 -46.10
CA ARG A 337 -22.99 -16.87 -45.66
C ARG A 337 -23.00 -15.94 -44.44
N ILE A 338 -22.04 -16.13 -43.53
CA ILE A 338 -21.97 -15.35 -42.30
C ILE A 338 -20.81 -14.37 -42.40
N THR A 339 -21.05 -13.08 -42.18
CA THR A 339 -20.00 -12.09 -42.01
C THR A 339 -19.82 -11.81 -40.52
N ALA A 340 -18.60 -11.99 -40.01
CA ALA A 340 -18.25 -11.57 -38.66
C ALA A 340 -17.64 -10.16 -38.71
N HIS A 341 -18.19 -9.26 -37.91
CA HIS A 341 -17.78 -7.87 -37.75
C HIS A 341 -17.07 -7.70 -36.40
N PRO A 342 -15.73 -7.80 -36.37
CA PRO A 342 -14.93 -7.63 -35.15
C PRO A 342 -14.80 -6.16 -34.69
N TYR A 343 -14.83 -5.95 -33.38
CA TYR A 343 -14.58 -4.67 -32.72
C TYR A 343 -13.61 -4.83 -31.55
N LEU A 344 -12.55 -4.03 -31.53
CA LEU A 344 -11.54 -4.08 -30.48
C LEU A 344 -11.65 -2.84 -29.59
N MET A 345 -11.84 -3.03 -28.29
CA MET A 345 -11.84 -1.97 -27.29
C MET A 345 -10.51 -1.96 -26.53
N GLU A 346 -9.85 -0.81 -26.47
CA GLU A 346 -8.70 -0.56 -25.59
C GLU A 346 -9.19 0.02 -24.26
N ILE A 347 -8.88 -0.64 -23.15
CA ILE A 347 -9.39 -0.23 -21.83
C ILE A 347 -8.80 1.09 -21.34
N SER A 348 -7.51 1.33 -21.59
CA SER A 348 -6.84 2.54 -21.08
C SER A 348 -7.47 3.83 -21.62
N SER A 349 -7.92 3.82 -22.87
CA SER A 349 -8.60 4.95 -23.53
C SER A 349 -10.12 4.81 -23.58
N MET A 350 -10.65 3.63 -23.27
CA MET A 350 -12.06 3.24 -23.48
C MET A 350 -12.55 3.51 -24.91
N ALA A 351 -11.65 3.51 -25.88
CA ALA A 351 -11.97 3.66 -27.29
C ALA A 351 -12.21 2.29 -27.92
N THR A 352 -13.15 2.21 -28.87
CA THR A 352 -13.43 0.98 -29.62
C THR A 352 -13.24 1.25 -31.10
N VAL A 353 -12.55 0.36 -31.80
CA VAL A 353 -12.31 0.46 -33.24
C VAL A 353 -12.97 -0.73 -33.96
N SER A 354 -13.51 -0.47 -35.16
CA SER A 354 -13.96 -1.55 -36.05
C SER A 354 -12.75 -2.15 -36.76
N LEU A 355 -12.63 -3.47 -36.73
CA LEU A 355 -11.65 -4.19 -37.52
C LEU A 355 -12.27 -4.65 -38.85
N LYS A 356 -11.46 -5.25 -39.72
CA LYS A 356 -11.89 -5.72 -41.04
C LYS A 356 -12.90 -6.86 -40.88
N PRO A 357 -14.08 -6.81 -41.53
CA PRO A 357 -15.02 -7.93 -41.53
C PRO A 357 -14.42 -9.16 -42.21
N ILE A 358 -14.74 -10.35 -41.67
CA ILE A 358 -14.40 -11.63 -42.30
C ILE A 358 -15.67 -12.31 -42.81
N GLU A 359 -15.63 -12.78 -44.05
CA GLU A 359 -16.71 -13.58 -44.64
C GLU A 359 -16.42 -15.06 -44.43
N LEU A 360 -17.42 -15.78 -43.93
CA LEU A 360 -17.38 -17.21 -43.65
C LEU A 360 -18.31 -17.94 -44.62
N ALA A 361 -17.88 -19.11 -45.09
CA ALA A 361 -18.72 -20.01 -45.88
C ALA A 361 -19.96 -20.43 -45.08
N ALA A 362 -21.06 -20.74 -45.78
CA ALA A 362 -22.33 -21.09 -45.14
C ALA A 362 -22.22 -22.38 -44.28
N ASP A 363 -21.37 -23.31 -44.68
CA ASP A 363 -21.04 -24.55 -43.97
C ASP A 363 -19.92 -24.37 -42.91
N LEU A 364 -19.34 -23.17 -42.82
CA LEU A 364 -18.18 -22.83 -41.98
C LEU A 364 -16.92 -23.66 -42.30
N GLY A 365 -16.80 -24.21 -43.52
CA GLY A 365 -15.65 -25.01 -43.93
C GLY A 365 -14.33 -24.24 -43.95
N ASP A 366 -14.36 -22.90 -44.07
CA ASP A 366 -13.19 -22.01 -44.06
C ASP A 366 -12.91 -21.34 -42.71
N LEU A 367 -13.64 -21.72 -41.64
CA LEU A 367 -13.64 -21.03 -40.35
C LEU A 367 -12.24 -20.84 -39.76
N ASN A 368 -11.43 -21.90 -39.67
CA ASN A 368 -10.09 -21.85 -39.06
C ASN A 368 -9.16 -20.88 -39.80
N ARG A 369 -9.21 -20.87 -41.13
CA ARG A 369 -8.39 -19.97 -41.96
C ARG A 369 -8.81 -18.52 -41.72
N ARG A 370 -10.12 -18.25 -41.72
CA ARG A 370 -10.66 -16.91 -41.55
C ARG A 370 -10.46 -16.36 -40.14
N THR A 371 -10.50 -17.20 -39.12
CA THR A 371 -10.17 -16.77 -37.74
C THR A 371 -8.67 -16.48 -37.59
N ALA A 372 -7.80 -17.20 -38.28
CA ALA A 372 -6.37 -16.88 -38.31
C ALA A 372 -6.09 -15.52 -38.98
N ASP A 373 -6.76 -15.20 -40.09
CA ASP A 373 -6.68 -13.87 -40.70
C ASP A 373 -7.13 -12.77 -39.71
N LEU A 374 -8.22 -13.02 -38.96
CA LEU A 374 -8.71 -12.11 -37.92
C LEU A 374 -7.70 -11.91 -36.78
N GLU A 375 -7.02 -12.98 -36.35
CA GLU A 375 -5.97 -12.89 -35.33
C GLU A 375 -4.85 -11.93 -35.74
N GLY A 376 -4.39 -12.02 -36.99
CA GLY A 376 -3.42 -11.08 -37.54
C GLY A 376 -3.91 -9.62 -37.49
N ASP A 377 -5.19 -9.38 -37.85
CA ASP A 377 -5.80 -8.04 -37.80
C ASP A 377 -5.93 -7.51 -36.36
N VAL A 378 -6.30 -8.36 -35.39
CA VAL A 378 -6.38 -7.99 -33.97
C VAL A 378 -4.99 -7.70 -33.44
N SER A 379 -3.98 -8.50 -33.79
CA SER A 379 -2.59 -8.35 -33.34
C SER A 379 -2.00 -7.03 -33.83
N ALA A 380 -2.19 -6.72 -35.12
CA ALA A 380 -1.77 -5.44 -35.68
C ALA A 380 -2.47 -4.24 -35.00
N ALA A 381 -3.76 -4.37 -34.68
CA ALA A 381 -4.53 -3.33 -34.00
C ALA A 381 -4.12 -3.16 -32.53
N VAL A 382 -3.71 -4.22 -31.83
CA VAL A 382 -3.18 -4.12 -30.47
C VAL A 382 -1.81 -3.43 -30.46
N GLN A 383 -0.93 -3.76 -31.42
CA GLN A 383 0.40 -3.13 -31.53
C GLN A 383 0.31 -1.64 -31.87
N SER A 384 -0.67 -1.25 -32.68
CA SER A 384 -0.81 0.10 -33.22
C SER A 384 -2.26 0.59 -33.17
N PHE A 385 -2.81 0.72 -31.96
CA PHE A 385 -4.23 1.01 -31.76
C PHE A 385 -4.70 2.24 -32.57
N PRO A 386 -5.58 2.06 -33.59
CA PRO A 386 -5.86 3.10 -34.56
C PRO A 386 -6.89 4.10 -34.02
N LYS A 387 -6.47 4.95 -33.08
CA LYS A 387 -7.32 5.91 -32.36
C LYS A 387 -8.16 6.80 -33.28
N ALA A 388 -7.64 7.17 -34.46
CA ALA A 388 -8.37 7.96 -35.46
C ALA A 388 -9.62 7.26 -36.02
N ARG A 389 -9.73 5.94 -35.86
CA ARG A 389 -10.88 5.12 -36.28
C ARG A 389 -11.81 4.75 -35.11
N ALA A 390 -11.64 5.40 -33.95
CA ALA A 390 -12.49 5.15 -32.80
C ALA A 390 -13.95 5.45 -33.12
N LEU A 391 -14.83 4.54 -32.72
CA LEU A 391 -16.27 4.64 -32.91
C LEU A 391 -16.83 5.77 -32.04
N SER A 392 -17.53 6.70 -32.68
CA SER A 392 -18.31 7.77 -32.03
C SER A 392 -19.82 7.63 -32.25
N LYS A 393 -20.24 6.61 -33.01
CA LYS A 393 -21.62 6.32 -33.39
C LYS A 393 -21.81 4.82 -33.62
N LEU A 394 -23.06 4.41 -33.77
CA LEU A 394 -23.44 3.02 -34.01
C LEU A 394 -22.75 2.48 -35.29
N PRO A 395 -22.07 1.31 -35.23
CA PRO A 395 -21.39 0.75 -36.40
C PRO A 395 -22.36 0.31 -37.49
N ALA A 396 -21.91 0.34 -38.74
CA ALA A 396 -22.75 0.03 -39.91
C ALA A 396 -23.39 -1.37 -39.88
N ALA A 397 -22.74 -2.34 -39.23
CA ALA A 397 -23.29 -3.70 -39.08
C ALA A 397 -24.61 -3.73 -38.30
N TYR A 398 -24.85 -2.73 -37.43
CA TYR A 398 -26.04 -2.62 -36.58
C TYR A 398 -27.11 -1.68 -37.14
N THR A 399 -26.83 -0.94 -38.22
CA THR A 399 -27.76 0.07 -38.76
C THR A 399 -28.71 -0.47 -39.84
N SER A 400 -28.47 -1.67 -40.35
CA SER A 400 -29.30 -2.27 -41.41
C SER A 400 -30.39 -3.16 -40.82
N LYS A 401 -31.66 -2.88 -41.16
CA LYS A 401 -32.78 -3.81 -40.97
C LYS A 401 -32.72 -4.95 -41.98
#